data_AF-A0A2P5LVW3-F1
#
_entry.id   AF-A0A2P5LVW3-F1
#
_cell.length_a   1.000
_cell.length_b   1.000
_cell.length_c   1.000
_cell.angle_alpha   90.00
_cell.angle_beta   90.00
_cell.angle_gamma   90.00
#
_symmetry.space_group_name_H-M   'P 1'
#
loop_
_entity.id
_entity.type
_entity.pdbx_description
1 polymer ?
#
loop_
_entity_poly.entity_id
_entity_poly.type
_entity_poly.pdbx_seq_one_letter_code
_entity_poly.pdbx_strand_id
1 'polypeptide(L)'
;MSNDKEARPIRDAALAPLSDGASKATLDRPAEPVGYKKPPVPTRFQKGQSGNPAGRPKGSGKAKAPEPSLASSSTEIRQRFFSTPVKIRDGEGVREVPLQEAIMRNLSKIAFGGGVMANRLLLEFDEATQRAVEADYHANKDWIDEQRRRFEQITESCRKTGEPIPDWIPRPEDMSCSRKGGLRVIGPYGEESLQTHLLFKRWRDALHIKMIYDESVFFSRETRKTLTMAEFFVMWIDRIMPARWKLASKEMQDRTFALICSSRPTLIRKLEEAFAPLGCKPPLKKPMPPMPEKLLRQLGVKPREVRMRFNRVG
;
A
#
# COMPACT_ATOMS: atom_id res chain seq x y z
N MET A 1 26.46 28.25 -59.53
CA MET A 1 25.02 28.08 -59.20
C MET A 1 24.95 27.82 -57.71
N SER A 2 24.20 28.49 -56.85
CA SER A 2 23.54 29.81 -56.82
C SER A 2 22.70 29.78 -55.52
N ASN A 3 22.58 30.93 -54.85
CA ASN A 3 21.60 31.28 -53.81
C ASN A 3 21.82 30.62 -52.43
N ASP A 4 21.97 31.30 -51.29
CA ASP A 4 21.71 32.68 -50.84
C ASP A 4 20.29 33.25 -51.06
N LYS A 5 19.69 33.65 -49.93
CA LYS A 5 18.46 34.46 -49.73
C LYS A 5 17.14 33.72 -50.02
N GLU A 6 16.04 33.90 -49.27
CA GLU A 6 15.50 35.14 -48.74
C GLU A 6 14.34 34.86 -47.75
N ALA A 7 14.18 35.71 -46.72
CA ALA A 7 13.02 35.75 -45.83
C ALA A 7 11.84 36.51 -46.47
N ARG A 8 10.60 36.26 -46.01
CA ARG A 8 9.39 37.13 -46.15
C ARG A 8 8.14 36.46 -45.49
N PRO A 9 7.05 37.18 -45.15
CA PRO A 9 6.90 38.08 -44.00
C PRO A 9 5.60 37.80 -43.17
N ILE A 10 5.47 38.37 -41.97
CA ILE A 10 4.19 38.40 -41.22
C ILE A 10 3.48 39.72 -41.53
N ARG A 11 2.20 39.61 -41.88
CA ARG A 11 1.31 40.65 -42.40
C ARG A 11 0.95 41.71 -41.36
N ASP A 12 0.94 42.96 -41.83
CA ASP A 12 0.28 44.12 -41.22
C ASP A 12 -1.23 43.91 -41.07
N ALA A 13 -1.80 44.39 -39.96
CA ALA A 13 -3.20 44.75 -39.88
C ALA A 13 -3.41 45.94 -38.94
N ALA A 14 -3.48 47.11 -39.57
CA ALA A 14 -4.41 48.23 -39.32
C ALA A 14 -4.31 49.02 -38.00
N LEU A 15 -3.75 50.23 -38.12
CA LEU A 15 -4.17 51.43 -37.38
C LEU A 15 -5.56 51.90 -37.86
N ALA A 16 -6.36 52.40 -36.91
CA ALA A 16 -7.46 53.35 -37.16
C ALA A 16 -7.45 54.44 -36.06
N PRO A 17 -7.95 55.66 -36.32
CA PRO A 17 -7.34 56.90 -35.81
C PRO A 17 -8.13 57.64 -34.70
N LEU A 18 -7.35 58.43 -33.95
CA LEU A 18 -7.59 59.73 -33.29
C LEU A 18 -9.03 60.19 -32.97
N SER A 19 -9.26 60.53 -31.70
CA SER A 19 -10.16 61.62 -31.32
C SER A 19 -9.48 62.53 -30.29
N ASP A 20 -9.26 63.78 -30.71
CA ASP A 20 -8.76 64.89 -29.90
C ASP A 20 -9.72 65.30 -28.78
N GLY A 21 -9.15 65.74 -27.66
CA GLY A 21 -9.86 66.32 -26.54
C GLY A 21 -8.89 66.97 -25.55
N ALA A 22 -8.33 68.11 -25.92
CA ALA A 22 -7.37 68.86 -25.10
C ALA A 22 -8.00 69.41 -23.80
N SER A 23 -7.32 69.23 -22.67
CA SER A 23 -6.58 70.31 -21.97
C SER A 23 -6.42 70.04 -20.46
N LYS A 24 -5.16 69.98 -20.01
CA LYS A 24 -4.57 70.90 -19.00
C LYS A 24 -3.16 70.44 -18.62
N ALA A 25 -2.23 71.38 -18.74
CA ALA A 25 -0.82 71.26 -18.45
C ALA A 25 -0.54 70.84 -17.00
N THR A 26 0.50 70.01 -16.79
CA THR A 26 1.32 70.05 -15.56
C THR A 26 2.73 69.52 -15.86
N LEU A 27 3.65 70.47 -16.09
CA LEU A 27 5.08 70.49 -15.73
C LEU A 27 5.87 69.17 -15.72
N ASP A 28 6.69 69.01 -16.76
CA ASP A 28 7.86 68.15 -16.82
C ASP A 28 8.85 68.53 -15.69
N ARG A 29 9.09 67.63 -14.73
CA ARG A 29 10.18 67.76 -13.75
C ARG A 29 11.25 66.71 -14.08
N PRO A 30 12.55 67.07 -14.08
CA PRO A 30 13.59 66.12 -14.43
C PRO A 30 13.61 64.96 -13.42
N ALA A 31 13.64 63.73 -13.93
CA ALA A 31 13.78 62.53 -13.12
C ALA A 31 15.17 62.53 -12.44
N GLU A 32 15.21 62.60 -11.11
CA GLU A 32 16.45 62.59 -10.35
C GLU A 32 17.25 61.29 -10.57
N PRO A 33 18.59 61.36 -10.64
CA PRO A 33 19.43 60.17 -10.87
C PRO A 33 19.36 59.19 -9.70
N VAL A 34 18.97 57.96 -10.00
CA VAL A 34 18.95 56.81 -9.08
C VAL A 34 20.36 56.25 -8.90
N GLY A 35 20.74 55.86 -7.68
CA GLY A 35 22.09 55.39 -7.35
C GLY A 35 22.16 54.62 -6.04
N TYR A 36 23.37 54.23 -5.60
CA TYR A 36 23.55 53.47 -4.35
C TYR A 36 22.96 54.24 -3.16
N LYS A 37 22.09 53.57 -2.38
CA LYS A 37 21.29 54.16 -1.29
C LYS A 37 20.29 55.25 -1.69
N LYS A 38 19.98 55.43 -2.98
CA LYS A 38 18.98 56.36 -3.50
C LYS A 38 17.92 55.63 -4.35
N PRO A 39 16.94 54.95 -3.72
CA PRO A 39 15.88 54.26 -4.46
C PRO A 39 15.00 55.27 -5.23
N PRO A 40 14.40 54.86 -6.37
CA PRO A 40 13.54 55.73 -7.18
C PRO A 40 12.38 56.29 -6.37
N VAL A 41 12.13 57.60 -6.49
CA VAL A 41 11.06 58.32 -5.78
C VAL A 41 9.67 57.65 -5.91
N PRO A 42 9.22 57.19 -7.08
CA PRO A 42 7.89 56.58 -7.18
C PRO A 42 7.75 55.24 -6.44
N THR A 43 8.87 54.61 -6.05
CA THR A 43 8.88 53.30 -5.37
C THR A 43 9.16 53.39 -3.86
N ARG A 44 9.37 54.60 -3.33
CA ARG A 44 9.60 54.80 -1.89
C ARG A 44 8.29 54.65 -1.14
N PHE A 45 8.29 53.88 -0.06
CA PHE A 45 7.15 53.85 0.86
C PHE A 45 6.94 55.23 1.48
N GLN A 46 5.69 55.68 1.54
CA GLN A 46 5.36 56.93 2.21
C GLN A 46 5.61 56.79 3.71
N LYS A 47 6.24 57.81 4.32
CA LYS A 47 6.54 57.81 5.76
C LYS A 47 5.23 57.71 6.54
N GLY A 48 5.08 56.66 7.35
CA GLY A 48 3.86 56.37 8.10
C GLY A 48 2.91 55.37 7.44
N GLN A 49 3.19 54.93 6.21
CA GLN A 49 2.41 53.93 5.50
C GLN A 49 3.25 52.68 5.23
N SER A 50 2.85 51.55 5.82
CA SER A 50 3.47 50.24 5.53
C SER A 50 3.19 49.85 4.08
N GLY A 51 4.19 49.32 3.38
CA GLY A 51 4.03 48.73 2.04
C GLY A 51 3.11 47.50 2.01
N ASN A 52 2.78 46.96 3.18
CA ASN A 52 1.75 45.95 3.35
C ASN A 52 0.77 46.41 4.45
N PRO A 53 -0.22 47.25 4.11
CA PRO A 53 -1.19 47.77 5.09
C PRO A 53 -2.12 46.69 5.64
N ALA A 54 -2.27 45.55 4.93
CA ALA A 54 -3.02 44.39 5.42
C ALA A 54 -2.24 43.54 6.44
N GLY A 55 -0.95 43.85 6.66
CA GLY A 55 -0.06 43.07 7.50
C GLY A 55 0.21 41.66 6.97
N ARG A 56 1.02 40.88 7.69
CA ARG A 56 1.15 39.45 7.42
C ARG A 56 -0.19 38.79 7.76
N PRO A 57 -0.82 38.02 6.85
CA PRO A 57 -2.09 37.36 7.14
C PRO A 57 -1.95 36.48 8.39
N LYS A 58 -2.78 36.75 9.40
CA LYS A 58 -2.85 35.98 10.64
C LYS A 58 -3.43 34.59 10.32
N GLY A 59 -2.58 33.60 10.08
CA GLY A 59 -3.05 32.21 9.93
C GLY A 59 -2.13 31.22 9.22
N SER A 60 -1.11 31.64 8.49
CA SER A 60 -0.27 30.69 7.72
C SER A 60 0.77 29.90 8.53
N GLY A 61 0.70 29.96 9.87
CA GLY A 61 1.70 29.37 10.78
C GLY A 61 1.24 28.15 11.57
N LYS A 62 0.10 27.53 11.27
CA LYS A 62 -0.35 26.32 11.96
C LYS A 62 -0.84 25.26 10.97
N ALA A 63 0.08 24.68 10.20
CA ALA A 63 -0.05 23.25 9.96
C ALA A 63 -0.08 22.62 11.36
N LYS A 64 -1.19 21.97 11.74
CA LYS A 64 -1.30 21.27 13.03
C LYS A 64 -0.04 20.45 13.20
N ALA A 65 0.85 20.86 14.11
CA ALA A 65 1.84 19.94 14.64
C ALA A 65 1.03 18.73 15.14
N PRO A 66 1.40 17.48 14.79
CA PRO A 66 0.75 16.32 15.36
C PRO A 66 0.78 16.48 16.88
N GLU A 67 -0.40 16.44 17.50
CA GLU A 67 -0.58 16.46 18.96
C GLU A 67 0.46 15.54 19.59
N PRO A 68 1.20 15.98 20.63
CA PRO A 68 2.15 15.12 21.32
C PRO A 68 1.35 14.04 22.04
N SER A 69 1.21 12.86 21.41
CA SER A 69 0.66 11.70 22.07
C SER A 69 1.60 11.28 23.19
N LEU A 70 1.08 11.30 24.40
CA LEU A 70 1.71 10.78 25.60
C LEU A 70 2.30 9.38 25.31
N ALA A 71 3.62 9.25 25.53
CA ALA A 71 4.44 8.04 25.39
C ALA A 71 4.93 7.61 24.00
N SER A 72 5.30 8.54 23.11
CA SER A 72 6.13 8.16 21.95
C SER A 72 7.61 8.24 22.31
N SER A 73 8.32 7.10 22.29
CA SER A 73 9.78 7.07 22.36
C SER A 73 10.37 8.01 21.30
N SER A 74 11.55 8.59 21.55
CA SER A 74 12.22 9.48 20.58
C SER A 74 12.38 8.82 19.20
N THR A 75 12.46 7.49 19.16
CA THR A 75 12.44 6.67 17.94
C THR A 75 11.12 6.71 17.19
N GLU A 76 9.98 6.64 17.89
CA GLU A 76 8.65 6.69 17.27
C GLU A 76 8.33 8.07 16.72
N ILE A 77 8.68 9.14 17.45
CA ILE A 77 8.52 10.52 17.00
C ILE A 77 9.32 10.72 15.71
N ARG A 78 10.58 10.27 15.70
CA ARG A 78 11.44 10.31 14.52
C ARG A 78 10.81 9.54 13.35
N GLN A 79 10.36 8.30 13.56
CA GLN A 79 9.78 7.47 12.51
C GLN A 79 8.51 8.09 11.90
N ARG A 80 7.62 8.64 12.73
CA ARG A 80 6.42 9.36 12.27
C ARG A 80 6.79 10.59 11.45
N PHE A 81 7.73 11.39 11.94
CA PHE A 81 8.18 12.60 11.23
C PHE A 81 8.70 12.27 9.83
N PHE A 82 9.59 11.29 9.72
CA PHE A 82 10.15 10.86 8.42
C PHE A 82 9.16 10.15 7.49
N SER A 83 8.07 9.62 8.04
CA SER A 83 6.96 9.02 7.28
C SER A 83 5.94 10.05 6.77
N THR A 84 6.10 11.33 7.14
CA THR A 84 5.17 12.40 6.72
C THR A 84 5.26 12.60 5.20
N PRO A 85 4.13 12.65 4.47
CA PRO A 85 4.13 12.88 3.03
C PRO A 85 4.53 14.32 2.69
N VAL A 86 5.37 14.47 1.67
CA VAL A 86 5.82 15.75 1.11
C VAL A 86 5.61 15.73 -0.40
N LYS A 87 5.22 16.88 -0.96
CA LYS A 87 5.06 17.05 -2.41
C LYS A 87 6.41 17.32 -3.05
N ILE A 88 6.84 16.44 -3.94
CA ILE A 88 8.03 16.61 -4.77
C ILE A 88 7.58 16.73 -6.22
N ARG A 89 8.26 17.58 -6.98
CA ARG A 89 8.12 17.67 -8.43
C ARG A 89 9.26 16.90 -9.08
N ASP A 90 8.95 15.76 -9.66
CA ASP A 90 9.86 14.99 -10.51
C ASP A 90 9.50 15.21 -11.99
N GLY A 91 10.37 14.81 -12.92
CA GLY A 91 10.18 14.99 -14.37
C GLY A 91 8.86 14.43 -14.92
N GLU A 92 8.20 13.52 -14.19
CA GLU A 92 6.90 12.91 -14.49
C GLU A 92 5.70 13.59 -13.79
N GLY A 93 5.90 14.71 -13.07
CA GLY A 93 4.85 15.47 -12.39
C GLY A 93 5.05 15.64 -10.88
N VAL A 94 4.04 16.20 -10.20
CA VAL A 94 4.05 16.36 -8.73
C VAL A 94 3.51 15.09 -8.08
N ARG A 95 4.31 14.44 -7.22
CA ARG A 95 3.93 13.24 -6.45
C ARG A 95 4.09 13.49 -4.95
N GLU A 96 3.23 12.87 -4.15
CA GLU A 96 3.36 12.83 -2.69
C GLU A 96 4.16 11.58 -2.30
N VAL A 97 5.30 11.79 -1.66
CA VAL A 97 6.17 10.71 -1.16
C VAL A 97 6.60 11.01 0.28
N PRO A 98 6.93 10.01 1.10
CA PRO A 98 7.45 10.24 2.45
C PRO A 98 8.70 11.12 2.47
N LEU A 99 8.87 11.93 3.52
CA LEU A 99 10.03 12.83 3.68
C LEU A 99 11.37 12.09 3.57
N GLN A 100 11.48 10.89 4.15
CA GLN A 100 12.71 10.10 4.04
C GLN A 100 13.03 9.75 2.58
N GLU A 101 12.03 9.34 1.81
CA GLU A 101 12.18 9.04 0.39
C GLU A 101 12.57 10.31 -0.40
N ALA A 102 11.99 11.45 -0.05
CA ALA A 102 12.33 12.75 -0.63
C ALA A 102 13.81 13.10 -0.49
N ILE A 103 14.31 12.97 0.74
CA ILE A 103 15.71 13.26 1.08
C ILE A 103 16.63 12.30 0.33
N MET A 104 16.32 11.00 0.30
CA MET A 104 17.13 10.01 -0.40
C MET A 104 17.20 10.27 -1.90
N ARG A 105 16.07 10.60 -2.56
CA ARG A 105 16.06 10.93 -4.00
C ARG A 105 16.92 12.15 -4.32
N ASN A 106 16.83 13.21 -3.51
CA ASN A 106 17.63 14.40 -3.70
C ASN A 106 19.13 14.11 -3.47
N LEU A 107 19.45 13.34 -2.44
CA LEU A 107 20.83 12.93 -2.14
C LEU A 107 21.42 12.09 -3.28
N SER A 108 20.66 11.13 -3.83
CA SER A 108 21.04 10.36 -5.01
C SER A 108 21.30 11.23 -6.22
N LYS A 109 20.48 12.26 -6.47
CA LYS A 109 20.71 13.21 -7.57
C LYS A 109 22.05 13.95 -7.44
N ILE A 110 22.40 14.40 -6.23
CA ILE A 110 23.68 15.07 -5.95
C ILE A 110 24.86 14.09 -6.12
N ALA A 111 24.70 12.86 -5.65
CA ALA A 111 25.69 11.80 -5.74
C ALA A 111 26.03 11.44 -7.21
N PHE A 112 25.00 11.24 -8.04
CA PHE A 112 25.19 11.00 -9.48
C PHE A 112 25.83 12.17 -10.24
N GLY A 113 25.70 13.39 -9.72
CA GLY A 113 26.38 14.58 -10.23
C GLY A 113 27.86 14.69 -9.83
N GLY A 114 28.44 13.68 -9.17
CA GLY A 114 29.85 13.66 -8.73
C GLY A 114 30.09 14.23 -7.33
N GLY A 115 29.03 14.47 -6.54
CA GLY A 115 29.16 14.96 -5.16
C GLY A 115 29.78 13.93 -4.23
N VAL A 116 31.08 14.08 -3.92
CA VAL A 116 31.85 13.12 -3.07
C VAL A 116 31.19 12.89 -1.70
N MET A 117 30.73 13.95 -1.03
CA MET A 117 30.05 13.82 0.27
C MET A 117 28.71 13.09 0.16
N ALA A 118 27.94 13.32 -0.92
CA ALA A 118 26.68 12.64 -1.14
C ALA A 118 26.89 11.15 -1.43
N ASN A 119 27.90 10.80 -2.24
CA ASN A 119 28.31 9.41 -2.46
C ASN A 119 28.70 8.73 -1.15
N ARG A 120 29.54 9.39 -0.33
CA ARG A 120 29.93 8.85 0.98
C ARG A 120 28.74 8.60 1.89
N LEU A 121 27.83 9.57 2.03
CA LEU A 121 26.63 9.43 2.87
C LEU A 121 25.70 8.30 2.38
N LEU A 122 25.56 8.12 1.06
CA LEU A 122 24.77 7.01 0.51
C LEU A 122 25.40 5.64 0.77
N LEU A 123 26.72 5.52 0.63
CA LEU A 123 27.44 4.29 0.95
C LEU A 123 27.35 3.97 2.45
N GLU A 124 27.56 4.96 3.32
CA GLU A 124 27.40 4.80 4.78
C GLU A 124 25.97 4.39 5.15
N PHE A 125 24.96 4.96 4.50
CA PHE A 125 23.57 4.58 4.68
C PHE A 125 23.32 3.14 4.20
N ASP A 126 23.78 2.77 3.01
CA ASP A 126 23.64 1.42 2.45
C ASP A 126 24.28 0.38 3.38
N GLU A 127 25.54 0.58 3.78
CA GLU A 127 26.22 -0.30 4.73
C GLU A 127 25.47 -0.42 6.07
N ALA A 128 24.97 0.70 6.62
CA ALA A 128 24.20 0.69 7.85
C ALA A 128 22.90 -0.11 7.69
N THR A 129 22.22 0.01 6.55
CA THR A 129 21.00 -0.77 6.27
C THR A 129 21.32 -2.25 6.07
N GLN A 130 22.41 -2.59 5.37
CA GLN A 130 22.84 -3.98 5.20
C GLN A 130 23.19 -4.63 6.54
N ARG A 131 23.92 -3.92 7.42
CA ARG A 131 24.24 -4.38 8.77
C ARG A 131 22.98 -4.61 9.61
N ALA A 132 22.02 -3.68 9.55
CA ALA A 132 20.75 -3.83 10.25
C ALA A 132 19.95 -5.03 9.72
N VAL A 133 19.84 -5.18 8.40
CA VAL A 133 19.14 -6.30 7.76
C VAL A 133 19.79 -7.65 8.11
N GLU A 134 21.13 -7.71 8.15
CA GLU A 134 21.85 -8.93 8.51
C GLU A 134 21.66 -9.26 10.00
N ALA A 135 21.72 -8.27 10.89
CA ALA A 135 21.45 -8.44 12.31
C ALA A 135 20.02 -8.94 12.57
N ASP A 136 19.03 -8.34 11.91
CA ASP A 136 17.63 -8.78 11.97
C ASP A 136 17.47 -10.20 11.42
N TYR A 137 18.16 -10.54 10.33
CA TYR A 137 18.13 -11.88 9.76
C TYR A 137 18.68 -12.93 10.73
N HIS A 138 19.81 -12.66 11.38
CA HIS A 138 20.38 -13.55 12.40
C HIS A 138 19.47 -13.69 13.62
N ALA A 139 18.96 -12.59 14.16
CA ALA A 139 18.04 -12.63 15.30
C ALA A 139 16.76 -13.43 14.98
N ASN A 140 16.20 -13.25 13.77
CA ASN A 140 15.05 -14.02 13.30
C ASN A 140 15.36 -15.51 13.14
N LYS A 141 16.56 -15.84 12.66
CA LYS A 141 17.00 -17.23 12.51
C LYS A 141 17.15 -17.90 13.88
N ASP A 142 17.80 -17.23 14.83
CA ASP A 142 17.98 -17.73 16.20
C ASP A 142 16.63 -17.97 16.88
N TRP A 143 15.67 -17.06 16.66
CA TRP A 143 14.30 -17.23 17.13
C TRP A 143 13.61 -18.45 16.51
N ILE A 144 13.74 -18.68 15.20
CA ILE A 144 13.16 -19.86 14.53
C ILE A 144 13.78 -21.14 15.11
N ASP A 145 15.09 -21.16 15.32
CA ASP A 145 15.79 -22.32 15.87
C ASP A 145 15.37 -22.60 17.33
N GLU A 146 15.11 -21.57 18.13
CA GLU A 146 14.49 -21.70 19.45
C GLU A 146 13.08 -22.29 19.37
N GLN A 147 12.22 -21.77 18.48
CA GLN A 147 10.87 -22.31 18.32
C GLN A 147 10.89 -23.78 17.84
N ARG A 148 11.83 -24.15 16.98
CA ARG A 148 12.03 -25.54 16.54
C ARG A 148 12.41 -26.44 17.72
N ARG A 149 13.35 -26.01 18.57
CA ARG A 149 13.74 -26.75 19.78
C ARG A 149 12.58 -26.93 20.75
N ARG A 150 11.80 -25.86 20.97
CA ARG A 150 10.59 -25.92 21.80
C ARG A 150 9.53 -26.88 21.23
N PHE A 151 9.31 -26.86 19.92
CA PHE A 151 8.38 -27.77 19.26
C PHE A 151 8.78 -29.24 19.45
N GLU A 152 10.08 -29.55 19.31
CA GLU A 152 10.59 -30.90 19.50
C GLU A 152 10.37 -31.40 20.94
N GLN A 153 10.66 -30.56 21.94
CA GLN A 153 10.44 -30.88 23.35
C GLN A 153 8.96 -31.20 23.65
N ILE A 154 8.04 -30.40 23.11
CA ILE A 154 6.61 -30.60 23.29
C ILE A 154 6.17 -31.88 22.57
N THR A 155 6.65 -32.11 21.35
CA THR A 155 6.32 -33.31 20.57
C THR A 155 6.77 -34.58 21.29
N GLU A 156 7.98 -34.58 21.86
CA GLU A 156 8.50 -35.71 22.63
C GLU A 156 7.71 -35.94 23.93
N SER A 157 7.29 -34.86 24.61
CA SER A 157 6.40 -34.96 25.77
C SER A 157 5.05 -35.57 25.40
N CYS A 158 4.42 -35.08 24.32
CA CYS A 158 3.16 -35.62 23.79
C CYS A 158 3.30 -37.08 23.37
N ARG A 159 4.44 -37.47 22.78
CA ARG A 159 4.71 -38.86 22.40
C ARG A 159 4.76 -39.80 23.60
N LYS A 160 5.32 -39.33 24.73
CA LYS A 160 5.38 -40.11 25.98
C LYS A 160 4.03 -40.23 26.67
N THR A 161 3.21 -39.18 26.64
CA THR A 161 1.88 -39.17 27.26
C THR A 161 0.79 -39.78 26.37
N GLY A 162 1.03 -39.90 25.06
CA GLY A 162 0.04 -40.33 24.06
C GLY A 162 -0.95 -39.23 23.67
N GLU A 163 -0.73 -37.98 24.08
CA GLU A 163 -1.60 -36.86 23.76
C GLU A 163 -1.31 -36.28 22.36
N PRO A 164 -2.32 -35.73 21.66
CA PRO A 164 -2.11 -35.08 20.38
C PRO A 164 -1.33 -33.77 20.54
N ILE A 165 -0.48 -33.47 19.57
CA ILE A 165 0.28 -32.21 19.52
C ILE A 165 -0.71 -31.03 19.42
N PRO A 166 -0.64 -30.03 20.31
CA PRO A 166 -1.55 -28.89 20.26
C PRO A 166 -1.46 -28.09 18.96
N ASP A 167 -2.63 -27.77 18.37
CA ASP A 167 -2.71 -27.10 17.07
C ASP A 167 -2.31 -25.62 17.08
N TRP A 168 -2.30 -24.96 18.25
CA TRP A 168 -1.93 -23.54 18.40
C TRP A 168 -0.41 -23.30 18.37
N ILE A 169 0.38 -24.36 18.29
CA ILE A 169 1.83 -24.29 18.19
C ILE A 169 2.21 -24.35 16.70
N PRO A 170 2.98 -23.38 16.18
CA PRO A 170 3.44 -23.40 14.81
C PRO A 170 4.45 -24.54 14.62
N ARG A 171 4.30 -25.31 13.55
CA ARG A 171 5.25 -26.35 13.21
C ARG A 171 6.54 -25.74 12.63
N PRO A 172 7.67 -26.46 12.61
CA PRO A 172 8.90 -25.94 12.02
C PRO A 172 8.76 -25.53 10.55
N GLU A 173 7.85 -26.17 9.81
CA GLU A 173 7.49 -25.85 8.42
C GLU A 173 6.66 -24.56 8.26
N ASP A 174 6.03 -24.10 9.35
CA ASP A 174 5.18 -22.91 9.36
C ASP A 174 5.99 -21.61 9.52
N MET A 175 7.30 -21.71 9.75
CA MET A 175 8.18 -20.58 10.04
C MET A 175 9.30 -20.48 9.00
N SER A 176 9.50 -19.27 8.45
CA SER A 176 10.58 -19.00 7.51
C SER A 176 11.11 -17.58 7.70
N CYS A 177 12.41 -17.37 7.48
CA CYS A 177 13.00 -16.04 7.47
C CYS A 177 13.81 -15.82 6.19
N SER A 178 13.82 -14.58 5.70
CA SER A 178 14.69 -14.17 4.59
C SER A 178 15.16 -12.74 4.80
N ARG A 179 16.37 -12.41 4.33
CA ARG A 179 16.94 -11.05 4.43
C ARG A 179 16.00 -9.97 3.87
N LYS A 180 15.34 -10.25 2.74
CA LYS A 180 14.42 -9.29 2.09
C LYS A 180 13.01 -9.29 2.68
N GLY A 181 12.55 -10.44 3.16
CA GLY A 181 11.15 -10.66 3.53
C GLY A 181 10.88 -10.74 5.03
N GLY A 182 11.90 -10.59 5.87
CA GLY A 182 11.82 -10.72 7.32
C GLY A 182 11.40 -12.12 7.77
N LEU A 183 11.00 -12.20 9.04
CA LEU A 183 10.35 -13.36 9.64
C LEU A 183 8.91 -13.50 9.15
N ARG A 184 8.54 -14.71 8.72
CA ARG A 184 7.17 -15.08 8.37
C ARG A 184 6.74 -16.32 9.14
N VAL A 185 5.62 -16.19 9.84
CA VAL A 185 4.93 -17.27 10.54
C VAL A 185 3.57 -17.46 9.87
N ILE A 186 3.37 -18.60 9.21
CA ILE A 186 2.12 -18.99 8.53
C ILE A 186 1.23 -19.80 9.49
N GLY A 187 1.84 -20.38 10.52
CA GLY A 187 1.17 -21.20 11.52
C GLY A 187 0.37 -20.38 12.53
N PRO A 188 -0.67 -20.96 13.15
CA PRO A 188 -1.22 -20.40 14.37
C PRO A 188 -0.13 -20.33 15.43
N TYR A 189 -0.07 -19.20 16.12
CA TYR A 189 0.81 -18.97 17.27
C TYR A 189 -0.03 -18.41 18.41
N GLY A 190 -0.39 -19.29 19.35
CA GLY A 190 -1.30 -18.99 20.45
C GLY A 190 -2.78 -19.18 20.12
N GLU A 191 -3.62 -19.13 21.15
CA GLU A 191 -5.04 -19.52 21.06
C GLU A 191 -5.85 -18.56 20.17
N GLU A 192 -5.66 -17.25 20.28
CA GLU A 192 -6.36 -16.26 19.46
C GLU A 192 -6.04 -16.44 17.96
N SER A 193 -4.77 -16.72 17.66
CA SER A 193 -4.32 -17.00 16.30
C SER A 193 -4.92 -18.32 15.80
N LEU A 194 -4.98 -19.36 16.63
CA LEU A 194 -5.62 -20.63 16.29
C LEU A 194 -7.09 -20.42 15.90
N GLN A 195 -7.87 -19.70 16.70
CA GLN A 195 -9.28 -19.43 16.39
C GLN A 195 -9.45 -18.72 15.05
N THR A 196 -8.56 -17.77 14.75
CA THR A 196 -8.56 -17.06 13.46
C THR A 196 -8.25 -18.01 12.30
N HIS A 197 -7.25 -18.88 12.44
CA HIS A 197 -6.93 -19.85 11.40
C HIS A 197 -8.02 -20.91 11.22
N LEU A 198 -8.66 -21.36 12.31
CA LEU A 198 -9.81 -22.28 12.25
C LEU A 198 -11.00 -21.63 11.55
N LEU A 199 -11.24 -20.34 11.77
CA LEU A 199 -12.25 -19.58 11.04
C LEU A 199 -11.92 -19.53 9.54
N PHE A 200 -10.68 -19.21 9.17
CA PHE A 200 -10.23 -19.25 7.77
C PHE A 200 -10.37 -20.65 7.16
N LYS A 201 -10.10 -21.70 7.94
CA LYS A 201 -10.21 -23.10 7.52
C LYS A 201 -11.66 -23.42 7.17
N ARG A 202 -12.60 -23.05 8.04
CA ARG A 202 -14.04 -23.22 7.80
C ARG A 202 -14.51 -22.44 6.57
N TRP A 203 -14.09 -21.19 6.42
CA TRP A 203 -14.42 -20.38 5.25
C TRP A 203 -13.90 -20.99 3.97
N ARG A 204 -12.62 -21.39 3.93
CA ARG A 204 -12.05 -22.05 2.76
C ARG A 204 -12.80 -23.33 2.42
N ASP A 205 -13.06 -24.21 3.39
CA ASP A 205 -13.77 -25.47 3.14
C ASP A 205 -15.18 -25.23 2.55
N ALA A 206 -15.91 -24.25 3.08
CA ALA A 206 -17.23 -23.88 2.58
C ALA A 206 -17.16 -23.28 1.17
N LEU A 207 -16.17 -22.42 0.92
CA LEU A 207 -15.93 -21.82 -0.40
C LEU A 207 -15.42 -22.83 -1.42
N HIS A 208 -14.68 -23.86 -1.00
CA HIS A 208 -14.21 -24.94 -1.86
C HIS A 208 -15.39 -25.76 -2.39
N ILE A 209 -16.37 -26.07 -1.53
CA ILE A 209 -17.61 -26.72 -1.97
C ILE A 209 -18.39 -25.78 -2.92
N LYS A 210 -18.44 -24.48 -2.62
CA LYS A 210 -19.08 -23.49 -3.51
C LYS A 210 -18.41 -23.42 -4.88
N MET A 211 -17.08 -23.45 -4.92
CA MET A 211 -16.30 -23.46 -6.17
C MET A 211 -16.69 -24.66 -7.03
N ILE A 212 -16.73 -25.86 -6.46
CA ILE A 212 -17.12 -27.09 -7.17
C ILE A 212 -18.59 -27.02 -7.63
N TYR A 213 -19.48 -26.49 -6.78
CA TYR A 213 -20.87 -26.25 -7.15
C TYR A 213 -20.98 -25.27 -8.34
N ASP A 214 -20.25 -24.16 -8.30
CA ASP A 214 -20.26 -23.15 -9.37
C ASP A 214 -19.74 -23.72 -10.69
N GLU A 215 -18.70 -24.53 -10.64
CA GLU A 215 -18.20 -25.27 -11.80
C GLU A 215 -19.26 -26.20 -12.38
N SER A 216 -20.02 -26.90 -11.54
CA SER A 216 -21.09 -27.80 -11.99
C SER A 216 -22.31 -27.08 -12.58
N VAL A 217 -22.53 -25.80 -12.24
CA VAL A 217 -23.75 -25.06 -12.61
C VAL A 217 -23.51 -24.06 -13.74
N PHE A 218 -22.41 -23.32 -13.70
CA PHE A 218 -22.19 -22.17 -14.58
C PHE A 218 -21.31 -22.46 -15.79
N PHE A 219 -20.51 -23.53 -15.78
CA PHE A 219 -19.55 -23.80 -16.83
C PHE A 219 -19.90 -25.06 -17.63
N SER A 220 -20.68 -24.84 -18.69
CA SER A 220 -20.61 -25.67 -19.90
C SER A 220 -19.18 -25.61 -20.46
N ARG A 221 -18.67 -26.72 -21.02
CA ARG A 221 -17.25 -27.01 -21.35
C ARG A 221 -16.53 -26.03 -22.30
N GLU A 222 -17.16 -24.96 -22.78
CA GLU A 222 -16.53 -24.00 -23.69
C GLU A 222 -15.75 -22.90 -22.95
N THR A 223 -14.47 -23.18 -22.72
CA THR A 223 -13.37 -22.23 -22.44
C THR A 223 -13.64 -21.22 -21.32
N ARG A 224 -13.32 -21.63 -20.09
CA ARG A 224 -13.32 -20.80 -18.88
C ARG A 224 -12.34 -19.62 -19.03
N LYS A 225 -12.84 -18.39 -19.17
CA LYS A 225 -12.02 -17.17 -19.30
C LYS A 225 -11.71 -16.48 -17.97
N THR A 226 -12.43 -16.78 -16.88
CA THR A 226 -12.26 -16.11 -15.57
C THR A 226 -12.42 -17.06 -14.38
N LEU A 227 -11.65 -16.80 -13.31
CA LEU A 227 -11.77 -17.48 -12.01
C LEU A 227 -13.09 -17.10 -11.34
N THR A 228 -13.73 -18.05 -10.66
CA THR A 228 -14.89 -17.72 -9.81
C THR A 228 -14.46 -16.97 -8.56
N MET A 229 -15.37 -16.25 -7.89
CA MET A 229 -15.03 -15.59 -6.62
C MET A 229 -14.72 -16.59 -5.52
N ALA A 230 -15.44 -17.71 -5.49
CA ALA A 230 -15.15 -18.80 -4.57
C ALA A 230 -13.72 -19.32 -4.79
N GLU A 231 -13.33 -19.58 -6.04
CA GLU A 231 -11.98 -20.01 -6.41
C GLU A 231 -10.90 -18.99 -6.03
N PHE A 232 -11.12 -17.69 -6.31
CA PHE A 232 -10.18 -16.64 -5.91
C PHE A 232 -9.94 -16.65 -4.39
N PHE A 233 -11.00 -16.65 -3.59
CA PHE A 233 -10.87 -16.65 -2.13
C PHE A 233 -10.30 -17.95 -1.59
N VAL A 234 -10.62 -19.10 -2.19
CA VAL A 234 -10.07 -20.39 -1.84
C VAL A 234 -8.54 -20.38 -2.04
N MET A 235 -8.06 -19.99 -3.23
CA MET A 235 -6.62 -19.89 -3.51
C MET A 235 -5.92 -18.89 -2.60
N TRP A 236 -6.59 -17.77 -2.31
CA TRP A 236 -6.03 -16.71 -1.49
C TRP A 236 -5.90 -17.14 -0.02
N ILE A 237 -6.94 -17.78 0.53
CA ILE A 237 -6.89 -18.36 1.89
C ILE A 237 -5.88 -19.51 1.94
N ASP A 238 -5.81 -20.37 0.93
CA ASP A 238 -4.86 -21.48 0.88
C ASP A 238 -3.39 -21.03 0.98
N ARG A 239 -3.07 -19.87 0.38
CA ARG A 239 -1.72 -19.28 0.44
C ARG A 239 -1.27 -18.92 1.86
N ILE A 240 -2.20 -18.52 2.72
CA ILE A 240 -1.92 -18.12 4.11
C ILE A 240 -2.10 -19.27 5.10
N MET A 241 -2.35 -20.50 4.61
CA MET A 241 -2.55 -21.66 5.47
C MET A 241 -1.26 -22.47 5.71
N PRO A 242 -1.14 -23.09 6.90
CA PRO A 242 -0.14 -24.11 7.19
C PRO A 242 -0.15 -25.25 6.18
N ALA A 243 1.01 -25.86 5.90
CA ALA A 243 1.15 -26.94 4.91
C ALA A 243 0.15 -28.08 5.12
N ARG A 244 -0.03 -28.52 6.38
CA ARG A 244 -0.99 -29.55 6.79
C ARG A 244 -2.46 -29.26 6.46
N TRP A 245 -2.82 -28.00 6.28
CA TRP A 245 -4.20 -27.61 5.96
C TRP A 245 -4.37 -27.24 4.49
N LYS A 246 -3.32 -27.15 3.69
CA LYS A 246 -3.44 -26.75 2.28
C LYS A 246 -4.29 -27.73 1.47
N LEU A 247 -4.91 -27.23 0.40
CA LEU A 247 -5.67 -28.02 -0.56
C LEU A 247 -4.83 -29.12 -1.23
N ALA A 248 -3.52 -28.92 -1.32
CA ALA A 248 -2.59 -29.92 -1.83
C ALA A 248 -2.40 -31.13 -0.90
N SER A 249 -2.91 -31.10 0.32
CA SER A 249 -2.87 -32.25 1.23
C SER A 249 -3.70 -33.42 0.67
N LYS A 250 -3.23 -34.65 0.89
CA LYS A 250 -3.90 -35.87 0.42
C LYS A 250 -5.36 -35.94 0.85
N GLU A 251 -5.64 -35.61 2.12
CA GLU A 251 -7.00 -35.57 2.66
C GLU A 251 -7.91 -34.61 1.88
N MET A 252 -7.40 -33.43 1.52
CA MET A 252 -8.18 -32.46 0.74
C MET A 252 -8.34 -32.87 -0.71
N GLN A 253 -7.35 -33.54 -1.31
CA GLN A 253 -7.47 -34.10 -2.66
C GLN A 253 -8.57 -35.18 -2.72
N ASP A 254 -8.56 -36.12 -1.76
CA ASP A 254 -9.58 -37.17 -1.66
C ASP A 254 -10.98 -36.57 -1.46
N ARG A 255 -11.08 -35.56 -0.58
CA ARG A 255 -12.34 -34.82 -0.35
C ARG A 255 -12.81 -34.08 -1.61
N THR A 256 -11.89 -33.49 -2.37
CA THR A 256 -12.20 -32.78 -3.62
C THR A 256 -12.72 -33.73 -4.67
N PHE A 257 -12.06 -34.89 -4.84
CA PHE A 257 -12.51 -35.92 -5.76
C PHE A 257 -13.92 -36.41 -5.41
N ALA A 258 -14.16 -36.69 -4.13
CA ALA A 258 -15.48 -37.11 -3.65
C ALA A 258 -16.58 -36.05 -3.87
N LEU A 259 -16.24 -34.76 -3.82
CA LEU A 259 -17.17 -33.66 -4.12
C LEU A 259 -17.45 -33.54 -5.62
N ILE A 260 -16.42 -33.61 -6.47
CA ILE A 260 -16.56 -33.55 -7.93
C ILE A 260 -17.44 -34.69 -8.43
N CYS A 261 -17.30 -35.90 -7.88
CA CYS A 261 -18.11 -37.06 -8.25
C CYS A 261 -19.52 -37.08 -7.63
N SER A 262 -19.85 -36.12 -6.75
CA SER A 262 -21.14 -36.12 -6.06
C SER A 262 -22.26 -35.47 -6.87
N SER A 263 -23.50 -35.91 -6.65
CA SER A 263 -24.67 -35.35 -7.32
C SER A 263 -24.96 -33.93 -6.85
N ARG A 264 -25.59 -33.11 -7.70
CA ARG A 264 -25.96 -31.72 -7.38
C ARG A 264 -26.78 -31.59 -6.07
N PRO A 265 -27.79 -32.43 -5.78
CA PRO A 265 -28.49 -32.38 -4.49
C PRO A 265 -27.56 -32.62 -3.29
N THR A 266 -26.59 -33.54 -3.45
CA THR A 266 -25.60 -33.85 -2.42
C THR A 266 -24.66 -32.66 -2.19
N LEU A 267 -24.22 -31.99 -3.26
CA LEU A 267 -23.41 -30.77 -3.18
C LEU A 267 -24.14 -29.65 -2.45
N ILE A 268 -25.42 -29.43 -2.75
CA ILE A 268 -26.24 -28.41 -2.08
C ILE A 268 -26.33 -28.70 -0.58
N ARG A 269 -26.63 -29.95 -0.20
CA ARG A 269 -26.69 -30.37 1.21
C ARG A 269 -25.36 -30.14 1.92
N LYS A 270 -24.25 -30.57 1.33
CA LYS A 270 -22.90 -30.36 1.89
C LYS A 270 -22.53 -28.88 1.99
N LEU A 271 -22.99 -28.06 1.05
CA LEU A 271 -22.80 -26.62 1.08
C LEU A 271 -23.59 -25.97 2.22
N GLU A 272 -24.84 -26.38 2.44
CA GLU A 272 -25.65 -25.94 3.59
C GLU A 272 -25.01 -26.33 4.92
N GLU A 273 -24.57 -27.58 5.05
CA GLU A 273 -23.84 -28.08 6.22
C GLU A 273 -22.57 -27.27 6.50
N ALA A 274 -21.81 -26.91 5.46
CA ALA A 274 -20.56 -26.16 5.61
C ALA A 274 -20.77 -24.68 5.97
N PHE A 275 -21.87 -24.07 5.52
CA PHE A 275 -22.21 -22.67 5.80
C PHE A 275 -22.96 -22.48 7.12
N ALA A 276 -23.63 -23.51 7.64
CA ALA A 276 -24.32 -23.49 8.93
C ALA A 276 -23.45 -22.95 10.11
N PRO A 277 -22.22 -23.46 10.36
CA PRO A 277 -21.37 -22.95 11.44
C PRO A 277 -20.83 -21.53 11.20
N LEU A 278 -20.94 -21.02 9.97
CA LEU A 278 -20.58 -19.64 9.62
C LEU A 278 -21.73 -18.64 9.87
N GLY A 279 -22.90 -19.12 10.31
CA GLY A 279 -24.08 -18.30 10.58
C GLY A 279 -24.69 -17.67 9.32
N CYS A 280 -24.38 -18.19 8.14
CA CYS A 280 -24.81 -17.63 6.85
C CYS A 280 -25.54 -18.69 6.02
N LYS A 281 -26.50 -18.28 5.19
CA LYS A 281 -27.08 -19.18 4.18
C LYS A 281 -26.14 -19.30 2.98
N PRO A 282 -26.02 -20.48 2.35
CA PRO A 282 -25.15 -20.65 1.21
C PRO A 282 -25.64 -19.83 0.01
N PRO A 283 -24.76 -19.10 -0.67
CA PRO A 283 -25.10 -18.23 -1.81
C PRO A 283 -25.33 -19.02 -3.11
N LEU A 284 -26.37 -19.85 -3.20
CA LEU A 284 -26.61 -20.74 -4.35
C LEU A 284 -26.76 -20.04 -5.71
N LYS A 285 -27.33 -18.83 -5.73
CA LYS A 285 -27.57 -18.04 -6.95
C LYS A 285 -26.70 -16.78 -7.06
N LYS A 286 -25.79 -16.56 -6.10
CA LYS A 286 -24.96 -15.35 -6.06
C LYS A 286 -23.50 -15.74 -6.34
N PRO A 287 -22.79 -14.96 -7.17
CA PRO A 287 -21.36 -15.17 -7.39
C PRO A 287 -20.56 -14.86 -6.12
N MET A 288 -21.04 -13.92 -5.29
CA MET A 288 -20.36 -13.51 -4.07
C MET A 288 -20.94 -14.20 -2.82
N PRO A 289 -20.10 -14.87 -2.01
CA PRO A 289 -20.48 -15.34 -0.68
C PRO A 289 -20.55 -14.19 0.33
N PRO A 290 -21.42 -14.28 1.35
CA PRO A 290 -21.59 -13.25 2.38
C PRO A 290 -20.41 -13.25 3.37
N MET A 291 -19.21 -12.94 2.89
CA MET A 291 -18.01 -12.92 3.72
C MET A 291 -18.00 -11.66 4.61
N PRO A 292 -17.75 -11.79 5.93
CA PRO A 292 -17.67 -10.67 6.85
C PRO A 292 -16.60 -9.65 6.41
N GLU A 293 -16.88 -8.35 6.58
CA GLU A 293 -15.92 -7.30 6.24
C GLU A 293 -14.63 -7.40 7.05
N LYS A 294 -14.72 -7.85 8.31
CA LYS A 294 -13.56 -8.10 9.16
C LYS A 294 -12.62 -9.12 8.51
N LEU A 295 -13.18 -10.17 7.92
CA LEU A 295 -12.42 -11.22 7.26
C LEU A 295 -11.76 -10.69 5.98
N LEU A 296 -12.51 -9.97 5.14
CA LEU A 296 -11.95 -9.31 3.94
C LEU A 296 -10.79 -8.35 4.28
N ARG A 297 -10.92 -7.56 5.34
CA ARG A 297 -9.85 -6.67 5.82
C ARG A 297 -8.62 -7.44 6.31
N GLN A 298 -8.82 -8.55 7.02
CA GLN A 298 -7.73 -9.44 7.43
C GLN A 298 -7.04 -10.10 6.22
N LEU A 299 -7.78 -10.28 5.12
CA LEU A 299 -7.22 -10.67 3.83
C LEU A 299 -6.58 -9.49 3.07
N GLY A 300 -6.44 -8.30 3.64
CA GLY A 300 -5.93 -7.14 2.91
C GLY A 300 -6.77 -6.75 1.68
N VAL A 301 -7.98 -7.31 1.57
CA VAL A 301 -8.92 -7.05 0.47
C VAL A 301 -9.87 -5.97 0.91
N LYS A 302 -9.91 -4.85 0.19
CA LYS A 302 -10.84 -3.75 0.49
C LYS A 302 -12.27 -4.19 0.17
N PRO A 303 -13.20 -4.22 1.14
CA PRO A 303 -14.57 -4.70 0.92
C PRO A 303 -15.32 -3.95 -0.19
N ARG A 304 -15.04 -2.65 -0.34
CA ARG A 304 -15.66 -1.79 -1.36
C ARG A 304 -15.24 -2.16 -2.79
N GLU A 305 -13.98 -2.55 -3.00
CA GLU A 305 -13.45 -2.91 -4.32
C GLU A 305 -14.05 -4.23 -4.81
N VAL A 306 -14.26 -5.20 -3.90
CA VAL A 306 -14.92 -6.47 -4.21
C VAL A 306 -16.39 -6.27 -4.55
N ARG A 307 -17.13 -5.49 -3.73
CA ARG A 307 -18.55 -5.22 -3.99
C ARG A 307 -18.78 -4.46 -5.31
N MET A 308 -17.94 -3.47 -5.63
CA MET A 308 -18.08 -2.69 -6.87
C MET A 308 -17.80 -3.49 -8.15
N ARG A 309 -16.84 -4.42 -8.12
CA ARG A 309 -16.50 -5.23 -9.29
C ARG A 309 -17.60 -6.23 -9.68
N PHE A 310 -18.40 -6.69 -8.73
CA PHE A 310 -19.28 -7.86 -8.94
C PHE A 310 -20.78 -7.61 -8.68
N ASN A 311 -21.18 -6.48 -8.07
CA ASN A 311 -22.58 -6.04 -8.09
C ASN A 311 -23.04 -5.51 -9.47
N ARG A 312 -22.14 -5.40 -10.45
CA ARG A 312 -22.49 -5.04 -11.84
C ARG A 312 -22.95 -6.23 -12.70
N VAL A 313 -23.00 -7.44 -12.13
CA VAL A 313 -23.37 -8.68 -12.84
C VAL A 313 -24.63 -9.32 -12.22
N GLY A 314 -25.43 -8.52 -11.50
CA GLY A 314 -26.72 -8.93 -10.93
C GLY A 314 -27.87 -8.35 -11.73
#